data_AF-A0A2S2PWE7-F1
#
_entry.id   AF-A0A2S2PWE7-F1
#
_cell.length_a   1.000
_cell.length_b   1.000
_cell.length_c   1.000
_cell.angle_alpha   90.00
_cell.angle_beta   90.00
_cell.angle_gamma   90.00
#
_symmetry.space_group_name_H-M   'P 1'
#
loop_
_entity.id
_entity.type
_entity.pdbx_description
1 polymer ?
#
loop_
_entity_poly.entity_id
_entity_poly.type
_entity_poly.pdbx_seq_one_letter_code
_entity_poly.pdbx_strand_id
1 'polypeptide(L)'
;TCYGGRNRKVSEAYVTSGKSIEELEKEMLNGQKLQGPITAAEVNFMLKNKNMENDFPLFTTIHKICTGQLVPKDLIEQMKINTSKSDEINLEKCNLNQAGGE
;
A
#
# COMPACT_ATOMS: atom_id res chain seq x y z
N THR A 1 -6.31 5.50 10.63
CA THR A 1 -7.37 6.54 10.78
C THR A 1 -7.39 7.44 9.58
N CYS A 2 -8.52 7.50 8.86
CA CYS A 2 -8.59 8.11 7.53
C CYS A 2 -9.14 9.54 7.50
N TYR A 3 -9.88 9.99 8.53
CA TYR A 3 -10.53 11.32 8.51
C TYR A 3 -9.75 12.43 9.23
N GLY A 4 -9.10 12.14 10.36
CA GLY A 4 -8.44 13.19 11.17
C GLY A 4 -7.09 12.80 11.79
N GLY A 5 -6.62 11.58 11.56
CA GLY A 5 -5.40 11.07 12.19
C GLY A 5 -4.12 11.71 11.64
N ARG A 6 -3.04 11.60 12.42
CA ARG A 6 -1.70 12.07 12.03
C ARG A 6 -1.23 11.48 10.70
N ASN A 7 -1.51 10.19 10.46
CA ASN A 7 -1.22 9.53 9.19
C ASN A 7 -1.83 10.29 8.00
N ARG A 8 -3.13 10.65 8.08
CA ARG A 8 -3.81 11.40 7.03
C ARG A 8 -3.18 12.78 6.80
N LYS A 9 -2.97 13.54 7.88
CA LYS A 9 -2.42 14.91 7.82
C LYS A 9 -1.02 14.94 7.19
N VAL A 10 -0.13 14.05 7.65
CA VAL A 10 1.25 13.98 7.13
C VAL A 10 1.29 13.42 5.71
N SER A 11 0.44 12.43 5.39
CA SER A 11 0.37 11.88 4.03
C SER A 11 -0.16 12.91 3.03
N GLU A 12 -1.15 13.72 3.41
CA GLU A 12 -1.62 14.84 2.59
C GLU A 12 -0.48 15.83 2.32
N ALA A 13 0.23 16.26 3.36
CA ALA A 13 1.37 17.17 3.21
C ALA A 13 2.51 16.56 2.37
N TYR A 14 2.77 15.25 2.50
CA TYR A 14 3.76 14.53 1.71
C TYR A 14 3.44 14.62 0.21
N VAL A 15 2.18 14.39 -0.17
CA VAL A 15 1.75 14.46 -1.57
C VAL A 15 1.80 15.89 -2.12
N THR A 16 1.43 16.89 -1.32
CA THR A 16 1.28 18.27 -1.83
C THR A 16 2.55 19.11 -1.74
N SER A 17 3.47 18.80 -0.82
CA SER A 17 4.66 19.62 -0.58
C SER A 17 5.93 19.09 -1.27
N GLY A 18 5.97 17.80 -1.63
CA GLY A 18 7.18 17.15 -2.13
C GLY A 18 8.28 16.94 -1.08
N LYS A 19 8.05 17.33 0.18
CA LYS A 19 8.95 17.06 1.31
C LYS A 19 8.95 15.57 1.64
N SER A 20 10.06 15.11 2.21
CA SER A 20 10.14 13.76 2.76
C SER A 20 9.23 13.59 3.99
N ILE A 21 8.87 12.34 4.29
CA ILE A 21 8.10 12.00 5.50
C ILE A 21 8.88 12.44 6.75
N GLU A 22 10.21 12.30 6.77
CA GLU A 22 11.03 12.68 7.92
C GLU A 22 11.01 14.19 8.20
N GLU A 23 11.05 15.02 7.16
CA GLU A 23 10.90 16.47 7.31
C GLU A 23 9.52 16.82 7.88
N LEU A 24 8.47 16.19 7.37
CA LEU A 24 7.10 16.42 7.83
C LEU A 24 6.85 15.90 9.25
N GLU A 25 7.51 14.82 9.68
CA GLU A 25 7.50 14.37 11.07
C GLU A 25 8.11 15.43 12.01
N LYS A 26 9.22 16.05 11.61
CA LYS A 26 9.85 17.13 12.39
C LYS A 26 8.94 18.36 12.46
N GLU A 27 8.39 18.78 11.32
CA GLU A 27 7.58 20.00 11.21
C GLU A 27 6.19 19.87 11.83
N MET A 28 5.49 18.74 11.59
CA MET A 28 4.08 18.60 11.94
C MET A 28 3.88 17.82 13.24
N LEU A 29 4.84 16.97 13.61
CA LEU A 29 4.72 16.04 14.73
C LEU A 29 5.79 16.24 15.80
N ASN A 30 6.54 17.33 15.77
CA ASN A 30 7.64 17.62 16.70
C ASN A 30 8.64 16.46 16.80
N GLY A 31 8.93 15.82 15.66
CA GLY A 31 9.86 14.69 15.56
C GLY A 31 9.25 13.32 15.93
N GLN A 32 7.98 13.25 16.31
CA GLN A 32 7.32 11.95 16.53
C GLN A 32 7.14 11.19 15.22
N LYS A 33 7.45 9.89 15.25
CA LYS A 33 7.39 9.01 14.08
C LYS A 33 5.98 8.62 13.69
N LEU A 34 5.72 8.63 12.38
CA LEU A 34 4.47 8.19 11.80
C LEU A 34 4.43 6.65 11.77
N GLN A 35 3.40 6.06 12.38
CA GLN A 35 3.29 4.60 12.43
C GLN A 35 2.93 3.99 11.06
N GLY A 36 2.21 4.71 10.20
CA GLY A 36 1.76 4.18 8.91
C GLY A 36 2.89 3.65 8.02
N PRO A 37 3.94 4.44 7.72
CA PRO A 37 5.10 4.00 6.94
C PRO A 37 5.84 2.81 7.56
N ILE A 38 6.01 2.81 8.88
CA ILE A 38 6.68 1.73 9.62
C ILE A 38 5.87 0.44 9.48
N THR A 39 4.57 0.50 9.79
CA THR A 39 3.66 -0.64 9.65
C THR A 39 3.58 -1.13 8.19
N ALA A 40 3.58 -0.22 7.20
CA ALA A 40 3.56 -0.62 5.79
C ALA A 40 4.82 -1.40 5.39
N ALA A 41 5.99 -1.03 5.92
CA ALA A 41 7.24 -1.76 5.69
C ALA A 41 7.21 -3.17 6.31
N GLU A 42 6.75 -3.30 7.56
CA GLU A 42 6.64 -4.59 8.24
C GLU A 42 5.63 -5.52 7.55
N VAL A 43 4.47 -4.98 7.19
CA VAL A 43 3.43 -5.73 6.46
C VAL A 43 3.96 -6.18 5.10
N ASN A 44 4.58 -5.28 4.32
CA ASN A 44 5.09 -5.67 3.00
C ASN A 44 6.24 -6.67 3.09
N PHE A 45 7.10 -6.58 4.12
CA PHE A 45 8.12 -7.58 4.39
C PHE A 45 7.50 -8.97 4.63
N MET A 46 6.46 -9.05 5.45
CA MET A 46 5.73 -10.30 5.69
C MET A 46 5.07 -10.85 4.42
N LEU A 47 4.42 -9.99 3.63
CA LEU A 47 3.78 -10.36 2.37
C LEU A 47 4.80 -10.90 1.35
N LYS A 48 5.95 -10.25 1.23
CA LYS A 48 7.04 -10.69 0.37
C LYS A 48 7.55 -12.07 0.75
N ASN A 49 7.75 -12.33 2.05
CA ASN A 49 8.19 -13.64 2.54
C ASN A 49 7.19 -14.76 2.25
N LYS A 50 5.92 -14.43 2.03
CA LYS A 50 4.85 -15.38 1.65
C LYS A 50 4.51 -15.36 0.16
N ASN A 51 5.18 -14.55 -0.65
CA ASN A 51 4.85 -14.31 -2.06
C ASN A 51 3.42 -13.77 -2.29
N MET A 52 2.89 -12.99 -1.34
CA MET A 52 1.50 -12.48 -1.35
C MET A 52 1.40 -10.99 -1.69
N GLU A 53 2.48 -10.34 -2.15
CA GLU A 53 2.45 -8.90 -2.50
C GLU A 53 1.39 -8.59 -3.58
N ASN A 54 1.15 -9.52 -4.51
CA ASN A 54 0.15 -9.37 -5.56
C ASN A 54 -1.29 -9.55 -5.05
N ASP A 55 -1.49 -10.33 -3.99
CA ASP A 55 -2.82 -10.52 -3.37
C ASP A 55 -3.22 -9.31 -2.52
N PHE A 56 -2.24 -8.52 -2.06
CA PHE A 56 -2.43 -7.35 -1.21
C PHE A 56 -1.81 -6.07 -1.81
N PRO A 57 -2.23 -5.70 -3.03
CA PRO A 57 -1.59 -4.65 -3.81
C PRO A 57 -1.64 -3.29 -3.13
N LEU A 58 -2.65 -3.03 -2.29
CA LEU A 58 -2.80 -1.76 -1.57
C LEU A 58 -1.66 -1.56 -0.56
N PHE A 59 -1.37 -2.58 0.25
CA PHE A 59 -0.29 -2.49 1.23
C PHE A 59 1.07 -2.38 0.55
N THR A 60 1.29 -3.16 -0.51
CA THR A 60 2.52 -3.09 -1.30
C THR A 60 2.70 -1.74 -1.97
N THR A 61 1.64 -1.17 -2.55
CA THR A 61 1.71 0.14 -3.21
C THR A 61 1.98 1.26 -2.20
N ILE A 62 1.31 1.24 -1.05
CA ILE A 62 1.56 2.22 0.03
C ILE A 62 3.02 2.15 0.50
N HIS A 63 3.56 0.94 0.72
CA HIS A 63 4.95 0.76 1.09
C HIS A 63 5.92 1.32 0.03
N LYS A 64 5.67 1.04 -1.25
CA LYS A 64 6.46 1.56 -2.38
C LYS A 64 6.41 3.09 -2.48
N ILE A 65 5.27 3.71 -2.19
CA ILE A 65 5.15 5.17 -2.12
C ILE A 65 5.96 5.72 -0.94
N CYS A 66 5.79 5.16 0.25
CA CYS A 66 6.53 5.62 1.44
C CYS A 66 8.05 5.48 1.33
N THR A 67 8.54 4.56 0.49
CA THR A 67 9.98 4.34 0.23
C THR A 67 10.48 5.06 -1.03
N GLY A 68 9.62 5.81 -1.72
CA GLY A 68 9.99 6.57 -2.92
C GLY A 68 10.18 5.74 -4.20
N GLN A 69 9.76 4.47 -4.20
CA GLN A 69 9.79 3.61 -5.38
C GLN A 69 8.65 3.92 -6.36
N LEU A 70 7.53 4.47 -5.86
CA LEU A 70 6.38 4.92 -6.64
C LEU A 70 6.00 6.34 -6.21
N VAL A 71 5.38 7.10 -7.12
CA VAL A 71 4.80 8.39 -6.76
C VAL A 71 3.35 8.23 -6.28
N PRO A 72 2.84 9.10 -5.40
CA PRO A 72 1.47 8.97 -4.88
C PRO A 72 0.38 8.90 -5.95
N LYS A 73 0.61 9.53 -7.12
CA LYS A 73 -0.31 9.49 -8.27
C LYS A 73 -0.50 8.07 -8.83
N ASP A 74 0.48 7.19 -8.66
CA ASP A 74 0.43 5.82 -9.15
C ASP A 74 -0.53 4.93 -8.35
N LEU A 75 -0.97 5.37 -7.15
CA LEU A 75 -1.81 4.56 -6.27
C LEU A 75 -3.08 4.06 -6.96
N ILE A 76 -3.81 4.96 -7.64
CA ILE A 76 -5.07 4.61 -8.31
C ILE A 76 -4.81 3.67 -9.50
N GLU A 77 -3.72 3.89 -10.23
CA GLU A 77 -3.36 3.06 -11.37
C GLU A 77 -2.99 1.64 -10.94
N GLN A 78 -2.17 1.51 -9.89
CA GLN A 78 -1.84 0.21 -9.31
C GLN A 78 -3.09 -0.52 -8.79
N MET A 79 -4.07 0.18 -8.24
CA MET A 79 -5.32 -0.46 -7.80
C MET A 79 -6.11 -1.04 -8.98
N LYS A 80 -6.25 -0.30 -10.09
CA LYS A 80 -6.99 -0.77 -11.27
C LYS A 80 -6.35 -2.00 -11.92
N ILE A 81 -5.03 -1.99 -12.07
CA ILE A 81 -4.28 -3.11 -12.64
C ILE A 81 -4.52 -4.36 -11.81
N ASN A 82 -4.46 -4.23 -10.48
CA ASN A 82 -4.59 -5.40 -9.61
C ASN A 82 -6.03 -5.87 -9.45
N THR A 83 -7.06 -5.00 -9.53
CA THR A 83 -8.46 -5.46 -9.62
C THR A 83 -8.66 -6.37 -10.83
N SER A 84 -8.15 -5.96 -12.00
CA SER A 84 -8.26 -6.75 -13.23
C SER A 84 -7.55 -8.11 -13.13
N LYS A 85 -6.36 -8.15 -12.51
CA LYS A 85 -5.63 -9.40 -12.23
C LYS A 85 -6.32 -10.27 -11.18
N SER A 86 -6.94 -9.66 -10.17
CA SER A 86 -7.70 -10.38 -9.15
C SER A 86 -8.89 -11.09 -9.78
N ASP A 87 -9.57 -10.43 -10.73
CA ASP A 87 -10.67 -11.01 -11.48
C ASP A 87 -10.21 -12.19 -12.35
N GLU A 88 -9.07 -12.07 -13.05
CA GLU A 88 -8.46 -13.18 -13.81
C GLU A 88 -8.04 -14.36 -12.90
N ILE A 89 -7.38 -14.08 -11.77
CA ILE A 89 -6.96 -15.10 -10.80
C ILE A 89 -8.17 -15.76 -10.14
N ASN A 90 -9.23 -15.01 -9.83
CA ASN A 90 -10.46 -15.55 -9.26
C ASN A 90 -11.22 -16.42 -10.28
N LEU A 91 -11.17 -16.06 -11.57
CA LEU A 91 -11.73 -16.86 -12.64
C LEU A 91 -10.96 -18.19 -12.82
N GLU A 92 -9.62 -18.15 -12.81
CA GLU A 92 -8.80 -19.37 -12.83
C GLU A 92 -9.06 -20.25 -11.61
N LYS A 93 -9.14 -19.68 -10.40
CA LYS A 93 -9.45 -20.42 -9.17
C LYS A 93 -10.87 -21.01 -9.18
N CYS A 94 -11.86 -20.31 -9.74
CA CYS A 94 -13.22 -20.85 -9.92
C CYS A 94 -13.23 -22.04 -10.89
N ASN A 95 -12.51 -21.93 -12.01
CA ASN A 95 -12.46 -22.99 -13.03
C ASN A 95 -11.71 -24.24 -12.54
N LEU A 96 -10.69 -24.08 -11.68
CA LEU A 96 -9.98 -25.21 -11.06
C LEU A 96 -10.83 -25.94 -10.01
N ASN A 97 -11.71 -25.23 -9.29
CA ASN A 97 -12.58 -25.82 -8.27
C ASN A 97 -13.81 -26.56 -8.84
N GLN A 98 -14.08 -26.45 -10.15
CA GLN A 98 -15.18 -27.17 -10.82
C GLN A 98 -14.77 -28.56 -11.37
N ALA A 99 -13.49 -28.93 -11.33
CA ALA A 99 -12.98 -30.17 -11.91
C ALA A 99 -12.72 -31.31 -10.89
N GLY A 100 -13.11 -31.15 -9.62
CA GLY A 100 -12.75 -32.06 -8.53
C GLY A 100 -13.91 -32.74 -7.80
N GLY A 101 -15.00 -33.07 -8.49
CA GLY A 101 -16.16 -33.72 -7.90
C GLY A 101 -16.67 -34.92 -8.70
N GLU A 102 -16.03 -36.08 -8.52
CA GLU A 102 -16.62 -37.43 -8.53
C GLU A 102 -15.92 -38.28 -7.47
#